data_AF-A0A8J8Y3E8-F1
#
_entry.id   AF-A0A8J8Y3E8-F1
#
_cell.length_a   1.000
_cell.length_b   1.000
_cell.length_c   1.000
_cell.angle_alpha   90.00
_cell.angle_beta   90.00
_cell.angle_gamma   90.00
#
_symmetry.space_group_name_H-M   'P 1'
#
loop_
_entity.id
_entity.type
_entity.pdbx_description
1 polymer ?
#
loop_
_entity_poly.entity_id
_entity_poly.type
_entity_poly.pdbx_seq_one_letter_code
_entity_poly.pdbx_strand_id
1 'polypeptide(L)'
;MRRPPKPKRVAAAAKLPLPLTATFLSLVLLPLGFVATHRAFSGVVSAASTPAAKRVLLEDDGRASRGAAANASAGAEHAAAVERHCAGTLHRDVCASTLGSIPDLARKPAREVISAVVARAASAVRASASNCSAYLRRPAGALRVRDRLALADCVELLGHTLAQLGTAEAELSAGNFTAAEAEVESESLAAVQTVLSAALTNQYTCLDGFAGPSASEDGRVRPYIQGRMYHVAHLVSNSLAMLRRLPQRRRRRQGRGALELEGYGRVRRGFPSWVSGADRRRLQQQQVVPGPDLVVAKDGSGNFTTVGEAVAAAPNNSETRFVIYIKAGGYFENVEVGSEKTNLMFVGDGMWRTVIKASRNVVDNSTTFRSATLAVVGTGFLARDLTVENAAGPSKHQAVALRVNADLSAFYRCAFAGYQDTLYAHSLRQFYRDCDVYGTVDFVFGDAAAVLQGCSLYARRPSPGQKNVVTAQGREDPNQSTGIVVQGGKVAAAADLAPLVANVSSYLGRPWKRYSRAVFAQTKLEALVHPRGWLEWNDTFALDTLYYAEYMNRGPGADTSARVPWPGYHVLNDSADAANFTALDFIQGDIWLNATSFPYTLGFT
;
A
#
# COMPACT_ATOMS: atom_id res chain seq x y z
N MET A 1 68.95 -22.83 -2.56
CA MET A 1 69.95 -23.31 -1.59
C MET A 1 69.37 -23.39 -0.18
N ARG A 2 69.09 -24.62 0.26
CA ARG A 2 69.29 -25.20 1.62
C ARG A 2 68.94 -24.38 2.89
N ARG A 3 67.81 -24.74 3.53
CA ARG A 3 67.67 -24.97 5.01
C ARG A 3 68.60 -26.13 5.45
N PRO A 4 68.98 -26.37 6.74
CA PRO A 4 68.14 -26.36 7.98
C PRO A 4 68.97 -25.92 9.25
N PRO A 5 68.69 -26.23 10.56
CA PRO A 5 67.64 -27.09 11.18
C PRO A 5 66.95 -26.57 12.49
N LYS A 6 65.85 -27.25 12.88
CA LYS A 6 65.31 -27.41 14.27
C LYS A 6 65.86 -28.75 14.85
N PRO A 7 65.62 -29.27 16.10
CA PRO A 7 64.67 -28.90 17.19
C PRO A 7 65.22 -29.11 18.65
N LYS A 8 64.38 -28.91 19.70
CA LYS A 8 64.09 -29.92 20.77
C LYS A 8 63.08 -29.43 21.83
N ARG A 9 62.22 -30.37 22.28
CA ARG A 9 61.18 -30.31 23.33
C ARG A 9 61.76 -30.66 24.71
N VAL A 10 61.18 -30.17 25.81
CA VAL A 10 60.96 -30.92 27.09
C VAL A 10 59.68 -30.40 27.79
N ALA A 11 58.99 -31.29 28.50
CA ALA A 11 57.69 -31.14 29.15
C ALA A 11 57.76 -30.95 30.69
N ALA A 12 56.60 -30.67 31.31
CA ALA A 12 56.10 -31.11 32.65
C ALA A 12 55.73 -30.03 33.71
N ALA A 13 54.40 -29.89 33.89
CA ALA A 13 53.58 -30.08 35.11
C ALA A 13 53.74 -29.29 36.45
N ALA A 14 52.54 -28.92 36.98
CA ALA A 14 52.09 -28.78 38.39
C ALA A 14 52.33 -27.40 39.09
N LYS A 15 51.46 -26.77 39.92
CA LYS A 15 50.29 -27.12 40.77
C LYS A 15 49.43 -25.86 41.12
N LEU A 16 48.08 -26.04 41.24
CA LEU A 16 47.06 -25.49 42.19
C LEU A 16 46.92 -23.95 42.48
N PRO A 17 45.81 -23.45 43.10
CA PRO A 17 44.45 -23.99 43.35
C PRO A 17 43.25 -23.04 43.05
N LEU A 18 42.03 -23.62 42.94
CA LEU A 18 40.70 -23.01 43.24
C LEU A 18 40.49 -22.99 44.77
N PRO A 19 39.67 -22.10 45.40
CA PRO A 19 38.19 -22.04 45.26
C PRO A 19 37.67 -20.57 45.38
N LEU A 20 36.39 -20.15 45.38
CA LEU A 20 35.09 -20.69 45.76
C LEU A 20 33.98 -20.04 44.91
N THR A 21 32.88 -20.79 44.86
CA THR A 21 31.54 -20.52 44.34
C THR A 21 30.86 -19.26 44.86
N ALA A 22 30.21 -18.50 43.97
CA ALA A 22 29.03 -17.70 44.28
C ALA A 22 28.06 -17.69 43.09
N THR A 23 26.92 -18.33 43.33
CA THR A 23 25.64 -18.33 42.63
C THR A 23 25.35 -17.03 41.85
N PHE A 24 25.27 -17.12 40.51
CA PHE A 24 24.68 -16.07 39.68
C PHE A 24 23.22 -16.40 39.41
N LEU A 25 22.36 -15.57 40.01
CA LEU A 25 20.93 -15.53 39.78
C LEU A 25 20.68 -15.04 38.35
N SER A 26 19.98 -15.87 37.56
CA SER A 26 19.49 -15.53 36.23
C SER A 26 18.55 -14.32 36.29
N LEU A 27 19.00 -13.15 35.85
CA LEU A 27 18.11 -12.04 35.53
C LEU A 27 17.71 -12.15 34.05
N VAL A 28 16.49 -12.63 33.85
CA VAL A 28 15.78 -12.64 32.57
C VAL A 28 15.56 -11.19 32.14
N LEU A 29 16.28 -10.74 31.11
CA LEU A 29 15.97 -9.50 30.39
C LEU A 29 14.85 -9.78 29.39
N LEU A 30 13.62 -9.45 29.80
CA LEU A 30 12.46 -9.30 28.91
C LEU A 30 12.71 -8.19 27.88
N PRO A 31 12.27 -8.33 26.62
CA PRO A 31 12.23 -7.21 25.70
C PRO A 31 11.03 -6.32 26.07
N LEU A 32 11.30 -5.05 26.37
CA LEU A 32 10.28 -4.03 26.58
C LEU A 32 9.57 -3.72 25.24
N GLY A 33 8.44 -4.37 25.01
CA GLY A 33 7.43 -3.93 24.06
C GLY A 33 6.72 -2.69 24.61
N PHE A 34 6.82 -1.56 23.91
CA PHE A 34 6.17 -0.32 24.32
C PHE A 34 4.71 -0.28 23.87
N VAL A 35 3.84 -0.09 24.86
CA VAL A 35 2.38 -0.05 24.80
C VAL A 35 1.91 1.38 24.52
N ALA A 36 0.99 1.56 23.57
CA ALA A 36 0.17 2.76 23.45
C ALA A 36 -1.24 2.47 24.01
N THR A 37 -1.54 2.95 25.22
CA THR A 37 -2.87 2.81 25.84
C THR A 37 -3.81 3.92 25.36
N HIS A 38 -4.89 3.58 24.66
CA HIS A 38 -6.07 4.43 24.50
C HIS A 38 -7.04 4.16 25.66
N ARG A 39 -7.27 5.13 26.55
CA ARG A 39 -8.37 5.11 27.54
C ARG A 39 -9.61 5.76 26.92
N ALA A 40 -10.69 4.99 26.81
CA ALA A 40 -12.02 5.47 26.50
C ALA A 40 -12.71 5.94 27.80
N PHE A 41 -13.24 7.16 27.81
CA PHE A 41 -14.08 7.69 28.88
C PHE A 41 -15.55 7.44 28.52
N SER A 42 -16.27 6.71 29.39
CA SER A 42 -17.73 6.55 29.34
C SER A 42 -18.34 7.43 30.44
N GLY A 43 -19.20 8.38 30.04
CA GLY A 43 -19.94 9.25 30.94
C GLY A 43 -21.41 8.86 30.98
N VAL A 44 -21.87 8.46 32.16
CA VAL A 44 -23.24 8.06 32.51
C VAL A 44 -24.15 9.29 32.59
N VAL A 45 -25.34 9.22 31.98
CA VAL A 45 -26.41 10.23 32.09
C VAL A 45 -27.30 9.87 33.27
N SER A 46 -27.45 10.78 34.24
CA SER A 46 -28.41 10.66 35.34
C SER A 46 -29.68 11.45 35.03
N ALA A 47 -30.82 10.79 35.21
CA ALA A 47 -32.15 11.38 35.14
C ALA A 47 -32.45 12.22 36.39
N ALA A 48 -33.20 13.31 36.24
CA ALA A 48 -33.84 14.02 37.35
C ALA A 48 -35.21 14.61 36.94
N SER A 49 -36.20 14.15 37.69
CA SER A 49 -37.56 14.61 38.05
C SER A 49 -38.08 16.00 37.61
N THR A 50 -39.38 15.96 37.31
CA THR A 50 -40.39 17.04 37.16
C THR A 50 -40.65 17.86 38.43
N PRO A 51 -41.24 19.07 38.27
CA PRO A 51 -42.44 19.40 39.03
C PRO A 51 -43.56 20.02 38.19
N ALA A 52 -44.79 19.86 38.69
CA ALA A 52 -46.04 20.28 38.09
C ALA A 52 -46.39 21.76 38.39
N ALA A 53 -47.04 22.46 37.45
CA ALA A 53 -48.02 23.51 37.76
C ALA A 53 -48.92 23.90 36.56
N LYS A 54 -50.23 23.82 36.82
CA LYS A 54 -51.37 24.65 36.36
C LYS A 54 -51.60 24.93 34.87
N ARG A 55 -52.70 24.32 34.37
CA ARG A 55 -53.52 24.76 33.24
C ARG A 55 -54.04 26.19 33.44
N VAL A 56 -53.78 27.06 32.48
CA VAL A 56 -54.63 28.21 32.13
C VAL A 56 -55.04 28.00 30.68
N LEU A 57 -56.36 27.98 30.46
CA LEU A 57 -57.00 27.90 29.15
C LEU A 57 -56.91 29.27 28.48
N LEU A 58 -56.26 29.32 27.32
CA LEU A 58 -56.56 30.28 26.26
C LEU A 58 -56.61 29.49 24.95
N GLU A 59 -57.81 29.40 24.39
CA GLU A 59 -58.05 29.05 23.01
C GLU A 59 -57.41 30.11 22.11
N ASP A 60 -56.62 29.62 21.15
CA ASP A 60 -56.57 30.03 19.74
C ASP A 60 -55.11 30.13 19.23
N ASP A 61 -54.66 29.08 18.54
CA ASP A 61 -53.66 29.15 17.47
C ASP A 61 -53.40 27.75 16.87
N GLY A 62 -54.38 27.26 16.09
CA GLY A 62 -54.28 26.00 15.32
C GLY A 62 -53.17 25.98 14.24
N ARG A 63 -52.38 27.05 14.11
CA ARG A 63 -51.30 27.20 13.13
C ARG A 63 -49.90 27.02 13.73
N ALA A 64 -49.68 27.36 15.00
CA ALA A 64 -48.39 27.19 15.69
C ALA A 64 -48.11 25.71 16.08
N SER A 65 -49.16 24.97 16.49
CA SER A 65 -49.09 23.55 16.83
C SER A 65 -48.74 22.65 15.64
N ARG A 66 -49.29 22.95 14.44
CA ARG A 66 -48.95 22.24 13.20
C ARG A 66 -47.50 22.49 12.76
N GLY A 67 -46.98 23.70 12.96
CA GLY A 67 -45.58 24.03 12.69
C GLY A 67 -44.60 23.31 13.62
N ALA A 68 -44.93 23.22 14.92
CA ALA A 68 -44.12 22.49 15.89
C ALA A 68 -44.13 20.96 15.65
N ALA A 69 -45.29 20.39 15.31
CA ALA A 69 -45.41 18.98 14.96
C ALA A 69 -44.71 18.63 13.63
N ALA A 70 -44.80 19.50 12.62
CA ALA A 70 -44.10 19.34 11.35
C ALA A 70 -42.57 19.48 11.50
N ASN A 71 -42.09 20.40 12.35
CA ASN A 71 -40.67 20.53 12.67
C ASN A 71 -40.15 19.34 13.47
N ALA A 72 -40.95 18.81 14.41
CA ALA A 72 -40.61 17.59 15.13
C ALA A 72 -40.57 16.35 14.21
N SER A 73 -41.51 16.23 13.27
CA SER A 73 -41.51 15.12 12.29
C SER A 73 -40.35 15.23 11.30
N ALA A 74 -40.02 16.43 10.83
CA ALA A 74 -38.87 16.66 9.95
C ALA A 74 -37.54 16.39 10.67
N GLY A 75 -37.42 16.80 11.94
CA GLY A 75 -36.25 16.49 12.78
C GLY A 75 -36.09 14.99 13.03
N ALA A 76 -37.18 14.27 13.26
CA ALA A 76 -37.17 12.82 13.41
C ALA A 76 -36.81 12.08 12.09
N GLU A 77 -37.34 12.54 10.96
CA GLU A 77 -37.01 12.01 9.64
C GLU A 77 -35.52 12.21 9.30
N HIS A 78 -34.97 13.39 9.61
CA HIS A 78 -33.55 13.70 9.46
C HIS A 78 -32.67 12.80 10.33
N ALA A 79 -32.99 12.65 11.62
CA ALA A 79 -32.27 11.78 12.52
C ALA A 79 -32.29 10.30 12.05
N ALA A 80 -33.43 9.82 11.56
CA ALA A 80 -33.55 8.48 10.99
C ALA A 80 -32.72 8.32 9.70
N ALA A 81 -32.62 9.36 8.87
CA ALA A 81 -31.77 9.35 7.68
C ALA A 81 -30.28 9.28 8.04
N VAL A 82 -29.83 10.05 9.04
CA VAL A 82 -28.45 9.99 9.56
C VAL A 82 -28.12 8.55 10.01
N GLU A 83 -28.97 7.95 10.83
CA GLU A 83 -28.74 6.59 11.33
C GLU A 83 -28.67 5.56 10.20
N ARG A 84 -29.56 5.69 9.20
CA ARG A 84 -29.59 4.82 8.02
C ARG A 84 -28.30 4.91 7.19
N HIS A 85 -27.77 6.11 6.98
CA HIS A 85 -26.53 6.33 6.22
C HIS A 85 -25.29 5.91 7.01
N CYS A 86 -25.28 6.10 8.33
CA CYS A 86 -24.16 5.73 9.21
C CYS A 86 -24.18 4.26 9.66
N ALA A 87 -25.18 3.47 9.28
CA ALA A 87 -25.20 2.04 9.55
C ALA A 87 -24.01 1.33 8.88
N GLY A 88 -23.26 0.54 9.67
CA GLY A 88 -22.11 -0.24 9.20
C GLY A 88 -20.81 0.55 9.03
N THR A 89 -20.78 1.84 9.37
CA THR A 89 -19.52 2.61 9.38
C THR A 89 -18.72 2.35 10.66
N LEU A 90 -17.38 2.38 10.58
CA LEU A 90 -16.51 2.17 11.74
C LEU A 90 -16.54 3.36 12.71
N HIS A 91 -16.74 4.58 12.20
CA HIS A 91 -16.69 5.82 12.98
C HIS A 91 -18.05 6.51 12.98
N ARG A 92 -19.01 5.90 13.70
CA ARG A 92 -20.42 6.30 13.70
C ARG A 92 -20.65 7.72 14.24
N ASP A 93 -19.86 8.14 15.22
CA ASP A 93 -19.87 9.48 15.81
C ASP A 93 -19.45 10.57 14.80
N VAL A 94 -18.35 10.33 14.08
CA VAL A 94 -17.88 11.21 13.00
C VAL A 94 -18.88 11.24 11.84
N CYS A 95 -19.48 10.09 11.52
CA CYS A 95 -20.52 10.01 10.49
C CYS A 95 -21.75 10.83 10.89
N ALA A 96 -22.29 10.60 12.09
CA ALA A 96 -23.52 11.23 12.54
C ALA A 96 -23.37 12.76 12.67
N SER A 97 -22.25 13.23 13.23
CA SER A 97 -21.95 14.65 13.32
C SER A 97 -21.78 15.33 11.96
N THR A 98 -21.19 14.62 10.98
CA THR A 98 -21.02 15.13 9.62
C THR A 98 -22.37 15.22 8.90
N LEU A 99 -23.14 14.13 8.87
CA LEU A 99 -24.42 14.07 8.17
C LEU A 99 -25.52 14.90 8.84
N GLY A 100 -25.47 15.07 10.16
CA GLY A 100 -26.41 15.90 10.91
C GLY A 100 -26.44 17.36 10.43
N SER A 101 -25.33 17.84 9.86
CA SER A 101 -25.20 19.20 9.32
C SER A 101 -25.73 19.38 7.88
N ILE A 102 -26.11 18.29 7.20
CA ILE A 102 -26.53 18.32 5.79
C ILE A 102 -28.04 18.57 5.72
N PRO A 103 -28.52 19.65 5.08
CA PRO A 103 -29.96 19.89 4.93
C PRO A 103 -30.60 18.87 3.98
N ASP A 104 -31.89 18.58 4.21
CA ASP A 104 -32.72 17.69 3.38
C ASP A 104 -32.13 16.27 3.16
N LEU A 105 -31.33 15.77 4.11
CA LEU A 105 -30.61 14.50 3.99
C LEU A 105 -31.52 13.32 3.63
N ALA A 106 -32.73 13.27 4.19
CA ALA A 106 -33.68 12.18 3.97
C ALA A 106 -34.08 11.99 2.50
N ARG A 107 -33.97 13.04 1.68
CA ARG A 107 -34.34 13.05 0.26
C ARG A 107 -33.15 12.92 -0.68
N LYS A 108 -31.90 12.97 -0.17
CA LYS A 108 -30.70 12.94 -1.00
C LYS A 108 -30.35 11.51 -1.45
N PRO A 109 -29.96 11.30 -2.72
CA PRO A 109 -29.47 10.00 -3.18
C PRO A 109 -28.14 9.66 -2.51
N ALA A 110 -27.89 8.37 -2.26
CA ALA A 110 -26.73 7.91 -1.51
C ALA A 110 -25.39 8.40 -2.08
N ARG A 111 -25.25 8.50 -3.42
CA ARG A 111 -24.06 9.05 -4.08
C ARG A 111 -23.80 10.51 -3.73
N GLU A 112 -24.84 11.33 -3.70
CA GLU A 112 -24.73 12.75 -3.31
C GLU A 112 -24.34 12.87 -1.83
N VAL A 113 -24.89 12.01 -0.97
CA VAL A 113 -24.50 11.96 0.45
C VAL A 113 -23.02 11.58 0.59
N ILE A 114 -22.54 10.57 -0.14
CA ILE A 114 -21.12 10.18 -0.13
C ILE A 114 -20.25 11.35 -0.63
N SER A 115 -20.63 11.99 -1.73
CA SER A 115 -19.92 13.15 -2.29
C SER A 115 -19.81 14.29 -1.27
N ALA A 116 -20.88 14.58 -0.52
CA ALA A 116 -20.86 15.57 0.55
C ALA A 116 -19.88 15.21 1.69
N VAL A 117 -19.79 13.93 2.07
CA VAL A 117 -18.80 13.47 3.07
C VAL A 117 -17.38 13.58 2.52
N VAL A 118 -17.15 13.25 1.24
CA VAL A 118 -15.84 13.43 0.56
C VAL A 118 -15.45 14.90 0.53
N ALA A 119 -16.37 15.82 0.22
CA ALA A 119 -16.14 17.26 0.27
C ALA A 119 -15.76 17.76 1.67
N ARG A 120 -16.40 17.19 2.70
CA ARG A 120 -16.03 17.48 4.09
C ARG A 120 -14.63 16.96 4.41
N ALA A 121 -14.27 15.76 3.94
CA ALA A 121 -12.91 15.23 4.06
C ALA A 121 -11.89 16.15 3.38
N ALA A 122 -12.16 16.61 2.15
CA ALA A 122 -11.29 17.52 1.43
C ALA A 122 -11.08 18.85 2.18
N SER A 123 -12.13 19.40 2.80
CA SER A 123 -12.01 20.58 3.68
C SER A 123 -11.10 20.30 4.89
N ALA A 124 -11.28 19.17 5.57
CA ALA A 124 -10.45 18.76 6.69
C ALA A 124 -8.97 18.53 6.29
N VAL A 125 -8.73 18.00 5.09
CA VAL A 125 -7.38 17.82 4.53
C VAL A 125 -6.72 19.17 4.29
N ARG A 126 -7.41 20.15 3.66
CA ARG A 126 -6.86 21.52 3.47
C ARG A 126 -6.47 22.17 4.79
N ALA A 127 -7.33 22.05 5.81
CA ALA A 127 -7.04 22.57 7.15
C ALA A 127 -5.81 21.89 7.78
N SER A 128 -5.70 20.58 7.62
CA SER A 128 -4.58 19.79 8.14
C SER A 128 -3.26 20.08 7.42
N ALA A 129 -3.30 20.27 6.09
CA ALA A 129 -2.14 20.64 5.28
C ALA A 129 -1.61 22.03 5.65
N SER A 130 -2.52 22.99 5.85
CA SER A 130 -2.19 24.32 6.37
C SER A 130 -1.53 24.24 7.75
N ASN A 131 -2.05 23.39 8.64
CA ASN A 131 -1.51 23.18 9.97
C ASN A 131 -0.09 22.57 9.96
N CYS A 132 0.13 21.53 9.14
CA CYS A 132 1.45 20.92 8.97
C CYS A 132 2.44 21.93 8.37
N SER A 133 2.02 22.69 7.36
CA SER A 133 2.83 23.73 6.72
C SER A 133 3.22 24.85 7.69
N ALA A 134 2.27 25.30 8.53
CA ALA A 134 2.53 26.30 9.55
C ALA A 134 3.53 25.79 10.61
N TYR A 135 3.43 24.52 11.01
CA TYR A 135 4.39 23.91 11.94
C TYR A 135 5.79 23.79 11.33
N LEU A 136 5.87 23.45 10.04
CA LEU A 136 7.12 23.31 9.29
C LEU A 136 7.88 24.65 9.13
N ARG A 137 7.15 25.76 9.05
CA ARG A 137 7.71 27.13 8.95
C ARG A 137 8.34 27.65 10.24
N ARG A 138 8.27 26.91 11.35
CA ARG A 138 8.96 27.29 12.59
C ARG A 138 10.49 27.37 12.38
N PRO A 139 11.18 28.25 13.12
CA PRO A 139 12.61 28.53 12.93
C PRO A 139 13.50 27.28 12.90
N ALA A 140 14.62 27.38 12.19
CA ALA A 140 15.66 26.35 12.21
C ALA A 140 16.13 26.09 13.65
N GLY A 141 16.26 24.83 14.05
CA GLY A 141 16.55 24.41 15.43
C GLY A 141 15.31 24.08 16.29
N ALA A 142 14.11 24.49 15.87
CA ALA A 142 12.87 24.14 16.59
C ALA A 142 12.39 22.69 16.32
N LEU A 143 12.88 22.06 15.26
CA LEU A 143 12.52 20.72 14.82
C LEU A 143 13.78 19.91 14.50
N ARG A 144 13.76 18.63 14.89
CA ARG A 144 14.80 17.67 14.50
C ARG A 144 14.70 17.41 13.00
N VAL A 145 15.81 17.01 12.38
CA VAL A 145 15.88 16.72 10.92
C VAL A 145 14.80 15.73 10.51
N ARG A 146 14.67 14.63 11.27
CA ARG A 146 13.65 13.59 11.01
C ARG A 146 12.21 14.11 11.12
N ASP A 147 11.90 14.90 12.14
CA ASP A 147 10.56 15.47 12.32
C ASP A 147 10.20 16.45 11.19
N ARG A 148 11.20 17.21 10.72
CA ARG A 148 11.05 18.11 9.57
C ARG A 148 10.76 17.33 8.29
N LEU A 149 11.46 16.21 8.06
CA LEU A 149 11.22 15.33 6.92
C LEU A 149 9.85 14.65 7.01
N ALA A 150 9.48 14.11 8.17
CA ALA A 150 8.17 13.50 8.38
C ALA A 150 7.01 14.50 8.22
N LEU A 151 7.17 15.76 8.67
CA LEU A 151 6.20 16.82 8.40
C LEU A 151 6.12 17.18 6.91
N ALA A 152 7.25 17.19 6.20
CA ALA A 152 7.26 17.41 4.75
C ALA A 152 6.53 16.27 4.02
N ASP A 153 6.73 15.02 4.45
CA ASP A 153 5.99 13.85 3.96
C ASP A 153 4.49 14.03 4.17
N CYS A 154 4.07 14.47 5.36
CA CYS A 154 2.65 14.75 5.62
C CYS A 154 2.07 15.80 4.67
N VAL A 155 2.79 16.89 4.39
CA VAL A 155 2.31 17.93 3.45
C VAL A 155 2.15 17.36 2.04
N GLU A 156 3.12 16.58 1.57
CA GLU A 156 3.09 15.91 0.26
C GLU A 156 1.92 14.92 0.18
N LEU A 157 1.79 14.03 1.18
CA LEU A 157 0.72 13.03 1.28
C LEU A 157 -0.67 13.66 1.38
N LEU A 158 -0.83 14.79 2.08
CA LEU A 158 -2.09 15.53 2.13
C LEU A 158 -2.42 16.17 0.78
N GLY A 159 -1.41 16.62 0.01
CA GLY A 159 -1.57 17.06 -1.37
C GLY A 159 -2.11 15.95 -2.27
N HIS A 160 -1.52 14.75 -2.20
CA HIS A 160 -2.03 13.57 -2.92
C HIS A 160 -3.44 13.19 -2.49
N THR A 161 -3.74 13.29 -1.19
CA THR A 161 -5.07 13.04 -0.65
C THR A 161 -6.10 14.00 -1.25
N LEU A 162 -5.79 15.29 -1.40
CA LEU A 162 -6.70 16.24 -2.03
C LEU A 162 -6.98 15.90 -3.49
N ALA A 163 -5.95 15.53 -4.26
CA ALA A 163 -6.13 15.12 -5.65
C ALA A 163 -7.03 13.88 -5.76
N GLN A 164 -6.79 12.87 -4.90
CA GLN A 164 -7.58 11.64 -4.84
C GLN A 164 -9.04 11.88 -4.45
N LEU A 165 -9.30 12.75 -3.47
CA LEU A 165 -10.67 13.13 -3.10
C LEU A 165 -11.36 13.92 -4.22
N GLY A 166 -10.64 14.78 -4.94
CA GLY A 166 -11.18 15.46 -6.12
C GLY A 166 -11.56 14.49 -7.25
N THR A 167 -10.77 13.46 -7.48
CA THR A 167 -11.14 12.36 -8.42
C THR A 167 -12.39 11.64 -7.92
N ALA A 168 -12.48 11.31 -6.64
CA ALA A 168 -13.66 10.67 -6.07
C ALA A 168 -14.93 11.53 -6.25
N GLU A 169 -14.85 12.84 -6.02
CA GLU A 169 -15.97 13.77 -6.24
C GLU A 169 -16.39 13.82 -7.70
N ALA A 170 -15.44 13.89 -8.63
CA ALA A 170 -15.72 13.93 -10.07
C ALA A 170 -16.45 12.66 -10.54
N GLU A 171 -15.96 11.49 -10.14
CA GLU A 171 -16.56 10.19 -10.46
C GLU A 171 -17.95 10.02 -9.84
N LEU A 172 -18.14 10.43 -8.57
CA LEU A 172 -19.44 10.38 -7.91
C LEU A 172 -20.46 11.33 -8.55
N SER A 173 -19.99 12.43 -9.14
CA SER A 173 -20.82 13.46 -9.79
C SER A 173 -21.12 13.16 -11.26
N ALA A 174 -20.38 12.25 -11.90
CA ALA A 174 -20.52 11.92 -13.32
C ALA A 174 -21.88 11.28 -13.73
N GLY A 175 -22.78 11.05 -12.77
CA GLY A 175 -24.23 11.03 -13.03
C GLY A 175 -24.85 9.65 -13.28
N ASN A 176 -26.19 9.67 -13.35
CA ASN A 176 -27.11 8.53 -13.32
C ASN A 176 -26.89 7.54 -14.45
N PHE A 177 -26.29 6.40 -14.12
CA PHE A 177 -26.14 5.29 -15.06
C PHE A 177 -27.49 4.62 -15.34
N THR A 178 -27.80 4.42 -16.61
CA THR A 178 -28.89 3.56 -17.04
C THR A 178 -28.56 2.09 -16.78
N ALA A 179 -29.56 1.20 -16.81
CA ALA A 179 -29.29 -0.23 -16.64
C ALA A 179 -28.33 -0.82 -17.69
N ALA A 180 -28.20 -0.17 -18.86
CA ALA A 180 -27.28 -0.52 -19.94
C ALA A 180 -25.82 -0.09 -19.66
N GLU A 181 -25.58 0.81 -18.70
CA GLU A 181 -24.27 1.36 -18.33
C GLU A 181 -23.74 0.76 -17.02
N ALA A 182 -24.27 -0.40 -16.63
CA ALA A 182 -23.93 -1.07 -15.38
C ALA A 182 -22.43 -1.41 -15.23
N GLU A 183 -21.76 -1.72 -16.35
CA GLU A 183 -20.31 -2.01 -16.35
C GLU A 183 -19.50 -0.73 -16.10
N VAL A 184 -19.87 0.38 -16.74
CA VAL A 184 -19.27 1.72 -16.53
C VAL A 184 -19.51 2.20 -15.11
N GLU A 185 -20.71 1.97 -14.57
CA GLU A 185 -21.03 2.25 -13.17
C GLU A 185 -20.10 1.49 -12.21
N SER A 186 -19.92 0.19 -12.43
CA SER A 186 -19.06 -0.64 -11.60
C SER A 186 -17.59 -0.20 -11.68
N GLU A 187 -17.13 0.24 -12.84
CA GLU A 187 -15.78 0.74 -13.05
C GLU A 187 -15.55 2.07 -12.31
N SER A 188 -16.49 3.00 -12.43
CA SER A 188 -16.45 4.29 -11.71
C SER A 188 -16.45 4.07 -10.20
N LEU A 189 -17.30 3.19 -9.67
CA LEU A 189 -17.31 2.87 -8.23
C LEU A 189 -16.00 2.21 -7.77
N ALA A 190 -15.40 1.34 -8.59
CA ALA A 190 -14.09 0.75 -8.30
C ALA A 190 -12.96 1.81 -8.31
N ALA A 191 -13.04 2.80 -9.21
CA ALA A 191 -12.12 3.93 -9.25
C ALA A 191 -12.24 4.80 -7.99
N VAL A 192 -13.46 5.17 -7.59
CA VAL A 192 -13.74 5.90 -6.33
C VAL A 192 -13.17 5.14 -5.14
N GLN A 193 -13.44 3.83 -5.06
CA GLN A 193 -12.91 2.99 -4.00
C GLN A 193 -11.38 2.96 -3.97
N THR A 194 -10.73 2.90 -5.14
CA THR A 194 -9.28 2.87 -5.27
C THR A 194 -8.65 4.16 -4.72
N VAL A 195 -9.15 5.32 -5.13
CA VAL A 195 -8.60 6.61 -4.68
C VAL A 195 -8.93 6.92 -3.22
N LEU A 196 -10.11 6.54 -2.72
CA LEU A 196 -10.44 6.65 -1.29
C LEU A 196 -9.57 5.72 -0.43
N SER A 197 -9.27 4.51 -0.91
CA SER A 197 -8.36 3.60 -0.21
C SER A 197 -6.97 4.20 -0.09
N ALA A 198 -6.45 4.80 -1.16
CA ALA A 198 -5.15 5.48 -1.15
C ALA A 198 -5.14 6.75 -0.28
N ALA A 199 -6.22 7.54 -0.29
CA ALA A 199 -6.38 8.72 0.55
C ALA A 199 -6.30 8.37 2.05
N LEU A 200 -6.85 7.22 2.43
CA LEU A 200 -6.74 6.68 3.78
C LEU A 200 -5.31 6.25 4.12
N THR A 201 -4.65 5.49 3.24
CA THR A 201 -3.24 5.06 3.39
C THR A 201 -2.29 6.24 3.64
N ASN A 202 -2.51 7.36 2.95
CA ASN A 202 -1.69 8.57 3.11
C ASN A 202 -1.72 9.13 4.54
N GLN A 203 -2.86 9.07 5.23
CA GLN A 203 -2.98 9.60 6.61
C GLN A 203 -2.13 8.79 7.59
N TYR A 204 -2.20 7.46 7.49
CA TYR A 204 -1.41 6.57 8.35
C TYR A 204 0.08 6.65 8.02
N THR A 205 0.44 6.77 6.74
CA THR A 205 1.85 6.94 6.33
C THR A 205 2.43 8.25 6.89
N CYS A 206 1.68 9.35 6.87
CA CYS A 206 2.08 10.60 7.52
C CYS A 206 2.40 10.38 9.00
N LEU A 207 1.54 9.65 9.73
CA LEU A 207 1.78 9.36 11.14
C LEU A 207 2.98 8.42 11.35
N ASP A 208 3.14 7.39 10.52
CA ASP A 208 4.21 6.40 10.61
C ASP A 208 5.60 7.00 10.37
N GLY A 209 5.70 8.12 9.65
CA GLY A 209 6.94 8.92 9.52
C GLY A 209 7.54 9.37 10.87
N PHE A 210 6.71 9.44 11.91
CA PHE A 210 7.10 9.78 13.29
C PHE A 210 7.28 8.56 14.20
N ALA A 211 7.36 7.33 13.67
CA ALA A 211 7.66 6.13 14.44
C ALA A 211 9.15 5.73 14.35
N GLY A 212 9.65 4.96 15.32
CA GLY A 212 10.99 4.35 15.33
C GLY A 212 11.94 4.87 16.42
N PRO A 213 13.12 4.23 16.64
CA PRO A 213 14.04 4.54 17.74
C PRO A 213 14.61 5.97 17.72
N SER A 214 14.65 6.58 16.53
CA SER A 214 15.05 7.98 16.33
C SER A 214 13.86 8.95 16.27
N ALA A 215 12.62 8.46 16.39
CA ALA A 215 11.46 9.31 16.69
C ALA A 215 11.54 9.78 18.15
N SER A 216 11.04 10.98 18.43
CA SER A 216 11.32 11.71 19.68
C SER A 216 10.83 10.96 20.91
N GLU A 217 11.69 10.81 21.92
CA GLU A 217 11.25 10.56 23.30
C GLU A 217 10.31 11.67 23.80
N ASP A 218 10.45 12.90 23.26
CA ASP A 218 9.65 14.09 23.57
C ASP A 218 8.23 14.08 22.97
N GLY A 219 8.01 13.25 21.94
CA GLY A 219 6.74 13.05 21.25
C GLY A 219 5.94 14.31 20.88
N ARG A 220 6.49 15.48 20.54
CA ARG A 220 5.67 16.73 20.44
C ARG A 220 4.90 16.91 19.13
N VAL A 221 5.49 16.55 17.99
CA VAL A 221 4.91 16.86 16.67
C VAL A 221 3.75 15.91 16.34
N ARG A 222 3.96 14.61 16.52
CA ARG A 222 2.94 13.60 16.20
C ARG A 222 1.62 13.84 16.94
N PRO A 223 1.56 14.00 18.28
CA PRO A 223 0.32 14.28 19.00
C PRO A 223 -0.36 15.58 18.58
N TYR A 224 0.41 16.58 18.13
CA TYR A 224 -0.15 17.84 17.63
C TYR A 224 -0.97 17.64 16.34
N ILE A 225 -0.51 16.79 15.43
CA ILE A 225 -1.21 16.54 14.15
C ILE A 225 -2.14 15.31 14.18
N GLN A 226 -1.91 14.38 15.11
CA GLN A 226 -2.55 13.05 15.13
C GLN A 226 -4.08 13.12 15.13
N GLY A 227 -4.68 13.97 15.98
CA GLY A 227 -6.13 14.11 16.02
C GLY A 227 -6.73 14.57 14.69
N ARG A 228 -6.02 15.43 13.95
CA ARG A 228 -6.47 15.91 12.63
C ARG A 228 -6.32 14.83 11.56
N MET A 229 -5.22 14.10 11.57
CA MET A 229 -5.00 12.96 10.65
C MET A 229 -6.06 11.89 10.85
N TYR A 230 -6.39 11.54 12.11
CA TYR A 230 -7.47 10.60 12.38
C TYR A 230 -8.84 11.13 11.99
N HIS A 231 -9.12 12.42 12.20
CA HIS A 231 -10.38 13.00 11.73
C HIS A 231 -10.55 12.87 10.21
N VAL A 232 -9.49 13.16 9.44
CA VAL A 232 -9.48 12.92 7.99
C VAL A 232 -9.68 11.44 7.67
N ALA A 233 -8.91 10.56 8.31
CA ALA A 233 -8.99 9.11 8.11
C ALA A 233 -10.41 8.57 8.39
N HIS A 234 -11.07 9.02 9.46
CA HIS A 234 -12.42 8.61 9.83
C HIS A 234 -13.47 9.08 8.81
N LEU A 235 -13.33 10.29 8.26
CA LEU A 235 -14.21 10.78 7.19
C LEU A 235 -14.07 9.91 5.93
N VAL A 236 -12.82 9.62 5.51
CA VAL A 236 -12.54 8.77 4.34
C VAL A 236 -13.01 7.32 4.56
N SER A 237 -12.79 6.76 5.75
CA SER A 237 -13.30 5.44 6.16
C SER A 237 -14.83 5.36 6.07
N ASN A 238 -15.53 6.37 6.59
CA ASN A 238 -16.99 6.44 6.48
C ASN A 238 -17.43 6.52 5.01
N SER A 239 -16.76 7.31 4.17
CA SER A 239 -17.03 7.35 2.72
C SER A 239 -16.85 5.97 2.06
N LEU A 240 -15.79 5.23 2.40
CA LEU A 240 -15.57 3.85 1.90
C LEU A 240 -16.68 2.88 2.33
N ALA A 241 -17.08 2.91 3.60
CA ALA A 241 -18.15 2.07 4.13
C ALA A 241 -19.49 2.37 3.47
N MET A 242 -19.80 3.66 3.25
CA MET A 242 -21.03 4.08 2.55
C MET A 242 -21.00 3.67 1.07
N LEU A 243 -19.85 3.79 0.40
CA LEU A 243 -19.67 3.35 -1.00
C LEU A 243 -19.91 1.84 -1.17
N ARG A 244 -19.39 1.02 -0.25
CA ARG A 244 -19.58 -0.44 -0.26
C ARG A 244 -21.04 -0.88 -0.15
N ARG A 245 -21.91 -0.04 0.40
CA ARG A 245 -23.36 -0.31 0.51
C ARG A 245 -24.14 0.03 -0.75
N LEU A 246 -23.55 0.74 -1.71
CA LEU A 246 -24.19 0.95 -3.01
C LEU A 246 -24.33 -0.40 -3.74
N PRO A 247 -25.40 -0.61 -4.52
CA PRO A 247 -25.61 -1.85 -5.26
C PRO A 247 -24.40 -2.15 -6.17
N GLN A 248 -23.63 -3.18 -5.81
CA GLN A 248 -22.51 -3.64 -6.63
C GLN A 248 -23.04 -4.65 -7.65
N ARG A 249 -23.21 -4.22 -8.91
CA ARG A 249 -23.52 -5.16 -10.00
C ARG A 249 -22.23 -5.91 -10.34
N ARG A 250 -22.15 -7.20 -9.95
CA ARG A 250 -21.00 -8.05 -10.32
C ARG A 250 -20.83 -8.03 -11.84
N ARG A 251 -19.63 -7.66 -12.31
CA ARG A 251 -19.24 -7.83 -13.72
C ARG A 251 -19.57 -9.27 -14.13
N ARG A 252 -20.32 -9.43 -15.23
CA ARG A 252 -20.66 -10.76 -15.77
C ARG A 252 -19.34 -11.43 -16.16
N ARG A 253 -18.98 -12.52 -15.47
CA ARG A 253 -17.96 -13.45 -15.95
C ARG A 253 -18.48 -14.02 -17.28
N GLN A 254 -18.14 -13.40 -18.40
CA GLN A 254 -18.50 -13.97 -19.71
C GLN A 254 -17.79 -15.33 -19.80
N GLY A 255 -18.59 -16.39 -19.89
CA GLY A 255 -18.10 -17.74 -20.05
C GLY A 255 -17.25 -17.86 -21.32
N ARG A 256 -16.16 -18.63 -21.22
CA ARG A 256 -15.29 -19.07 -22.33
C ARG A 256 -16.15 -19.46 -23.54
N GLY A 257 -16.22 -18.58 -24.53
CA GLY A 257 -17.21 -18.74 -25.61
C GLY A 257 -17.02 -17.82 -26.81
N ALA A 258 -15.78 -17.53 -27.20
CA ALA A 258 -15.40 -17.11 -28.56
C ALA A 258 -13.87 -17.05 -28.60
N LEU A 259 -13.23 -17.89 -29.43
CA LEU A 259 -11.79 -17.95 -29.74
C LEU A 259 -10.97 -16.75 -29.21
N GLU A 260 -10.62 -16.80 -27.93
CA GLU A 260 -9.66 -15.90 -27.32
C GLU A 260 -8.29 -16.51 -27.59
N LEU A 261 -7.51 -15.86 -28.45
CA LEU A 261 -6.07 -16.12 -28.45
C LEU A 261 -5.56 -15.69 -27.07
N GLU A 262 -4.93 -16.64 -26.38
CA GLU A 262 -4.29 -16.44 -25.09
C GLU A 262 -3.38 -15.19 -25.15
N GLY A 263 -3.74 -14.13 -24.40
CA GLY A 263 -2.99 -12.88 -24.32
C GLY A 263 -3.54 -11.63 -25.04
N TYR A 264 -4.65 -11.67 -25.81
CA TYR A 264 -5.07 -10.51 -26.63
C TYR A 264 -6.56 -10.06 -26.59
N GLY A 265 -7.44 -10.74 -25.83
CA GLY A 265 -8.86 -10.37 -25.73
C GLY A 265 -9.67 -10.52 -27.04
N ARG A 266 -10.88 -9.95 -27.11
CA ARG A 266 -11.83 -10.11 -28.25
C ARG A 266 -11.28 -9.51 -29.55
N VAL A 267 -11.34 -10.24 -30.68
CA VAL A 267 -10.78 -9.82 -31.99
C VAL A 267 -11.87 -9.45 -33.01
N ARG A 268 -11.71 -8.33 -33.73
CA ARG A 268 -12.56 -7.86 -34.85
C ARG A 268 -11.69 -7.44 -36.05
N ARG A 269 -11.85 -8.11 -37.20
CA ARG A 269 -11.08 -7.89 -38.44
C ARG A 269 -9.57 -8.12 -38.28
N GLY A 270 -9.18 -9.20 -37.60
CA GLY A 270 -7.77 -9.58 -37.39
C GLY A 270 -7.01 -8.76 -36.34
N PHE A 271 -7.68 -7.83 -35.64
CA PHE A 271 -7.12 -7.04 -34.53
C PHE A 271 -8.05 -7.07 -33.33
N PRO A 272 -7.55 -7.01 -32.08
CA PRO A 272 -8.40 -6.87 -30.90
C PRO A 272 -9.37 -5.69 -31.02
N SER A 273 -10.59 -5.84 -30.50
CA SER A 273 -11.71 -4.92 -30.73
C SER A 273 -11.53 -3.55 -30.10
N TRP A 274 -10.64 -3.45 -29.10
CA TRP A 274 -10.23 -2.23 -28.42
C TRP A 274 -9.10 -1.48 -29.15
N VAL A 275 -8.47 -2.08 -30.18
CA VAL A 275 -7.44 -1.39 -30.98
C VAL A 275 -8.12 -0.37 -31.88
N SER A 276 -7.78 0.91 -31.67
CA SER A 276 -8.33 2.02 -32.46
C SER A 276 -7.99 1.88 -33.95
N GLY A 277 -8.72 2.57 -34.82
CA GLY A 277 -8.37 2.60 -36.25
C GLY A 277 -6.97 3.17 -36.51
N ALA A 278 -6.48 4.05 -35.64
CA ALA A 278 -5.13 4.61 -35.72
C ALA A 278 -4.05 3.60 -35.29
N ASP A 279 -4.28 2.87 -34.20
CA ASP A 279 -3.34 1.87 -33.70
C ASP A 279 -3.27 0.64 -34.61
N ARG A 280 -4.39 0.27 -35.26
CA ARG A 280 -4.37 -0.74 -36.33
C ARG A 280 -3.44 -0.36 -37.47
N ARG A 281 -3.48 0.91 -37.92
CA ARG A 281 -2.59 1.41 -38.97
C ARG A 281 -1.12 1.42 -38.53
N ARG A 282 -0.84 1.70 -37.25
CA ARG A 282 0.52 1.64 -36.68
C ARG A 282 1.03 0.20 -36.51
N LEU A 283 0.17 -0.74 -36.16
CA LEU A 283 0.52 -2.16 -36.03
C LEU A 283 0.67 -2.87 -37.40
N GLN A 284 -0.05 -2.39 -38.42
CA GLN A 284 0.09 -2.86 -39.81
C GLN A 284 1.34 -2.31 -40.49
N GLN A 285 1.94 -1.24 -39.96
CA GLN A 285 3.28 -0.81 -40.32
C GLN A 285 4.27 -1.72 -39.59
N GLN A 286 4.86 -2.66 -40.33
CA GLN A 286 5.86 -3.60 -39.84
C GLN A 286 6.91 -2.92 -38.95
N GLN A 287 7.07 -3.42 -37.73
CA GLN A 287 8.19 -3.20 -36.80
C GLN A 287 8.80 -1.79 -36.79
N VAL A 288 8.16 -0.88 -36.05
CA VAL A 288 8.89 0.17 -35.35
C VAL A 288 8.38 0.16 -33.91
N VAL A 289 9.17 -0.41 -32.99
CA VAL A 289 9.09 0.05 -31.60
C VAL A 289 9.28 1.57 -31.71
N PRO A 290 8.34 2.42 -31.27
CA PRO A 290 8.55 3.85 -31.30
C PRO A 290 9.92 4.12 -30.68
N GLY A 291 10.81 4.80 -31.42
CA GLY A 291 12.12 5.13 -30.91
C GLY A 291 11.98 5.84 -29.55
N PRO A 292 12.93 5.67 -28.63
CA PRO A 292 12.84 6.32 -27.33
C PRO A 292 12.76 7.84 -27.50
N ASP A 293 11.89 8.49 -26.72
CA ASP A 293 11.77 9.96 -26.72
C ASP A 293 13.03 10.61 -26.12
N LEU A 294 13.60 9.99 -25.09
CA LEU A 294 14.89 10.37 -24.50
C LEU A 294 15.78 9.15 -24.27
N VAL A 295 17.09 9.36 -24.45
CA VAL A 295 18.13 8.37 -24.13
C VAL A 295 19.00 8.89 -23.00
N VAL A 296 19.19 8.07 -21.98
CA VAL A 296 20.13 8.31 -20.87
C VAL A 296 21.33 7.40 -21.07
N ALA A 297 22.53 7.97 -21.15
CA ALA A 297 23.77 7.21 -21.32
C ALA A 297 24.93 7.86 -20.57
N LYS A 298 25.58 7.10 -19.69
CA LYS A 298 26.71 7.59 -18.89
C LYS A 298 27.96 7.94 -19.71
N ASP A 299 28.11 7.32 -20.87
CA ASP A 299 29.22 7.55 -21.80
C ASP A 299 29.04 8.83 -22.64
N GLY A 300 27.95 9.58 -22.44
CA GLY A 300 27.64 10.79 -23.20
C GLY A 300 27.01 10.54 -24.57
N SER A 301 26.71 9.28 -24.93
CA SER A 301 26.10 8.92 -26.22
C SER A 301 24.57 9.11 -26.28
N GLY A 302 23.96 9.67 -25.23
CA GLY A 302 22.53 9.91 -25.09
C GLY A 302 22.20 11.40 -24.93
N ASN A 303 20.93 11.72 -24.69
CA ASN A 303 20.47 13.08 -24.41
C ASN A 303 20.91 13.56 -23.02
N PHE A 304 20.92 12.66 -22.03
CA PHE A 304 21.26 12.95 -20.64
C PHE A 304 22.25 11.92 -20.09
N THR A 305 22.98 12.29 -19.03
CA THR A 305 23.90 11.37 -18.33
C THR A 305 23.31 10.80 -17.05
N THR A 306 22.23 11.41 -16.54
CA THR A 306 21.49 10.98 -15.35
C THR A 306 20.03 10.70 -15.69
N VAL A 307 19.39 9.85 -14.89
CA VAL A 307 17.97 9.51 -15.06
C VAL A 307 17.09 10.66 -14.59
N GLY A 308 17.45 11.33 -13.49
CA GLY A 308 16.72 12.47 -12.94
C GLY A 308 16.57 13.64 -13.91
N GLU A 309 17.62 13.98 -14.66
CA GLU A 309 17.55 15.02 -15.70
C GLU A 309 16.56 14.66 -16.82
N ALA A 310 16.56 13.40 -17.26
CA ALA A 310 15.63 12.94 -18.28
C ALA A 310 14.17 12.96 -17.80
N VAL A 311 13.93 12.60 -16.54
CA VAL A 311 12.60 12.73 -15.91
C VAL A 311 12.17 14.20 -15.83
N ALA A 312 13.08 15.09 -15.43
CA ALA A 312 12.79 16.52 -15.36
C ALA A 312 12.40 17.09 -16.74
N ALA A 313 13.10 16.65 -17.80
CA ALA A 313 12.86 17.06 -19.19
C ALA A 313 11.59 16.46 -19.83
N ALA A 314 11.08 15.33 -19.32
CA ALA A 314 9.84 14.74 -19.82
C ALA A 314 8.65 15.69 -19.67
N PRO A 315 7.66 15.68 -20.59
CA PRO A 315 6.50 16.55 -20.49
C PRO A 315 5.64 16.25 -19.26
N ASN A 316 5.00 17.28 -18.72
CA ASN A 316 4.03 17.14 -17.63
C ASN A 316 2.64 16.82 -18.22
N ASN A 317 1.86 16.00 -17.52
CA ASN A 317 0.49 15.62 -17.82
C ASN A 317 0.31 15.08 -19.26
N SER A 318 1.30 14.31 -19.75
CA SER A 318 1.25 13.71 -21.07
C SER A 318 0.07 12.74 -21.18
N GLU A 319 -0.75 12.90 -22.20
CA GLU A 319 -1.83 11.96 -22.56
C GLU A 319 -1.27 10.70 -23.26
N THR A 320 -0.06 10.79 -23.82
CA THR A 320 0.62 9.69 -24.52
C THR A 320 1.80 9.16 -23.73
N ARG A 321 2.18 7.92 -24.03
CA ARG A 321 3.36 7.25 -23.48
C ARG A 321 4.63 8.04 -23.85
N PHE A 322 5.44 8.40 -22.86
CA PHE A 322 6.75 9.02 -23.05
C PHE A 322 7.86 8.08 -22.56
N VAL A 323 8.76 7.67 -23.46
CA VAL A 323 9.72 6.58 -23.26
C VAL A 323 11.12 7.14 -23.01
N ILE A 324 11.67 6.85 -21.84
CA ILE A 324 13.06 7.12 -21.47
C ILE A 324 13.82 5.80 -21.53
N TYR A 325 14.73 5.68 -22.49
CA TYR A 325 15.62 4.54 -22.62
C TYR A 325 16.93 4.79 -21.85
N ILE A 326 17.27 3.89 -20.94
CA ILE A 326 18.40 4.02 -20.02
C ILE A 326 19.42 2.94 -20.37
N LYS A 327 20.53 3.33 -20.99
CA LYS A 327 21.59 2.41 -21.40
C LYS A 327 22.23 1.70 -20.20
N ALA A 328 23.01 0.66 -20.48
CA ALA A 328 23.74 -0.09 -19.48
C ALA A 328 24.65 0.82 -18.64
N GLY A 329 24.65 0.61 -17.33
CA GLY A 329 25.41 1.40 -16.37
C GLY A 329 24.79 1.39 -14.98
N GLY A 330 25.60 1.72 -13.97
CA GLY A 330 25.13 1.96 -12.60
C GLY A 330 24.95 3.46 -12.36
N TYR A 331 23.71 3.91 -12.21
CA TYR A 331 23.28 5.29 -12.00
C TYR A 331 23.09 5.56 -10.50
N PHE A 332 23.98 6.35 -9.91
CA PHE A 332 24.03 6.60 -8.47
C PHE A 332 23.25 7.85 -8.10
N GLU A 333 21.94 7.72 -7.99
CA GLU A 333 21.02 8.84 -7.78
C GLU A 333 19.71 8.37 -7.12
N ASN A 334 19.06 9.28 -6.40
CA ASN A 334 17.66 9.11 -5.99
C ASN A 334 16.79 9.79 -7.05
N VAL A 335 15.86 9.04 -7.64
CA VAL A 335 14.99 9.51 -8.72
C VAL A 335 13.56 9.58 -8.22
N GLU A 336 12.87 10.68 -8.53
CA GLU A 336 11.46 10.86 -8.23
C GLU A 336 10.69 11.18 -9.51
N VAL A 337 9.68 10.35 -9.82
CA VAL A 337 8.72 10.57 -10.89
C VAL A 337 7.48 11.17 -10.27
N GLY A 338 7.42 12.50 -10.24
CA GLY A 338 6.34 13.29 -9.64
C GLY A 338 4.97 12.99 -10.24
N SER A 339 3.90 13.38 -9.54
CA SER A 339 2.51 13.13 -9.96
C SER A 339 2.17 13.74 -11.32
N GLU A 340 2.84 14.83 -11.68
CA GLU A 340 2.71 15.51 -12.97
C GLU A 340 3.36 14.75 -14.13
N LYS A 341 4.23 13.77 -13.88
CA LYS A 341 4.91 12.98 -14.92
C LYS A 341 4.09 11.74 -15.29
N THR A 342 2.90 11.95 -15.84
CA THR A 342 1.98 10.87 -16.26
C THR A 342 2.49 10.11 -17.47
N ASN A 343 2.13 8.83 -17.58
CA ASN A 343 2.43 7.96 -18.75
C ASN A 343 3.92 7.81 -19.10
N LEU A 344 4.82 8.05 -18.14
CA LEU A 344 6.25 7.86 -18.33
C LEU A 344 6.62 6.37 -18.35
N MET A 345 7.57 5.98 -19.20
CA MET A 345 8.08 4.62 -19.26
C MET A 345 9.60 4.57 -19.24
N PHE A 346 10.17 3.78 -18.33
CA PHE A 346 11.59 3.44 -18.33
C PHE A 346 11.85 2.13 -19.07
N VAL A 347 12.84 2.12 -19.95
CA VAL A 347 13.33 0.92 -20.64
C VAL A 347 14.84 0.82 -20.41
N GLY A 348 15.29 -0.22 -19.72
CA GLY A 348 16.72 -0.48 -19.56
C GLY A 348 17.30 -1.40 -20.64
N ASP A 349 18.62 -1.56 -20.61
CA ASP A 349 19.39 -2.44 -21.49
C ASP A 349 19.36 -3.92 -21.08
N GLY A 350 18.63 -4.24 -20.02
CA GLY A 350 18.53 -5.55 -19.38
C GLY A 350 18.55 -5.42 -17.86
N MET A 351 17.78 -6.28 -17.20
CA MET A 351 17.57 -6.28 -15.74
C MET A 351 18.88 -6.09 -14.96
N TRP A 352 19.96 -6.76 -15.35
CA TRP A 352 21.26 -6.72 -14.66
C TRP A 352 22.30 -5.77 -15.28
N ARG A 353 21.94 -5.06 -16.35
CA ARG A 353 22.84 -4.17 -17.11
C ARG A 353 22.59 -2.70 -16.78
N THR A 354 21.34 -2.32 -16.55
CA THR A 354 20.93 -0.97 -16.16
C THR A 354 20.51 -0.97 -14.70
N VAL A 355 21.22 -0.24 -13.84
CA VAL A 355 20.99 -0.24 -12.38
C VAL A 355 20.85 1.20 -11.88
N ILE A 356 19.72 1.54 -11.27
CA ILE A 356 19.53 2.79 -10.53
C ILE A 356 19.77 2.49 -9.05
N LYS A 357 20.67 3.22 -8.39
CA LYS A 357 21.21 2.85 -7.08
C LYS A 357 21.37 4.04 -6.13
N ALA A 358 20.93 3.90 -4.90
CA ALA A 358 21.18 4.85 -3.81
C ALA A 358 21.30 4.13 -2.45
N SER A 359 21.35 4.89 -1.35
CA SER A 359 21.55 4.32 0.00
C SER A 359 20.89 5.12 1.14
N ARG A 360 19.84 5.89 0.86
CA ARG A 360 19.08 6.59 1.91
C ARG A 360 18.41 5.55 2.82
N ASN A 361 18.39 5.83 4.13
CA ASN A 361 17.90 4.89 5.13
C ASN A 361 17.47 5.61 6.42
N VAL A 362 16.74 4.90 7.26
CA VAL A 362 16.14 5.43 8.48
C VAL A 362 17.16 5.70 9.60
N VAL A 363 18.23 4.90 9.71
CA VAL A 363 19.31 5.13 10.70
C VAL A 363 19.99 6.48 10.44
N ASP A 364 20.22 6.82 9.18
CA ASP A 364 20.86 8.07 8.75
C ASP A 364 19.82 9.20 8.53
N ASN A 365 18.79 9.24 9.38
CA ASN A 365 17.75 10.28 9.49
C ASN A 365 16.75 10.42 8.33
N SER A 366 16.69 9.51 7.37
CA SER A 366 15.58 9.49 6.40
C SER A 366 14.28 9.01 7.07
N THR A 367 13.14 9.31 6.45
CA THR A 367 11.90 8.56 6.70
C THR A 367 11.88 7.32 5.80
N THR A 368 11.15 6.27 6.16
CA THR A 368 10.96 5.12 5.26
C THR A 368 10.44 5.60 3.90
N PHE A 369 9.47 6.52 3.89
CA PHE A 369 8.88 7.09 2.68
C PHE A 369 9.90 7.79 1.75
N ARG A 370 10.83 8.60 2.30
CA ARG A 370 11.87 9.29 1.51
C ARG A 370 13.16 8.50 1.30
N SER A 371 13.26 7.30 1.86
CA SER A 371 14.43 6.44 1.69
C SER A 371 14.52 5.79 0.30
N ALA A 372 13.42 5.86 -0.48
CA ALA A 372 13.31 5.26 -1.82
C ALA A 372 14.42 5.70 -2.77
N THR A 373 15.04 4.73 -3.46
CA THR A 373 15.98 4.99 -4.56
C THR A 373 15.23 5.48 -5.80
N LEU A 374 14.13 4.80 -6.14
CA LEU A 374 13.16 5.28 -7.13
C LEU A 374 11.79 5.46 -6.46
N ALA A 375 11.24 6.65 -6.51
CA ALA A 375 9.88 6.97 -6.08
C ALA A 375 9.00 7.28 -7.29
N VAL A 376 7.88 6.57 -7.43
CA VAL A 376 6.95 6.71 -8.56
C VAL A 376 5.58 7.13 -8.06
N VAL A 377 5.16 8.32 -8.48
CA VAL A 377 3.85 8.92 -8.13
C VAL A 377 3.00 9.18 -9.39
N GLY A 378 3.62 9.46 -10.54
CA GLY A 378 2.93 9.69 -11.81
C GLY A 378 2.12 8.49 -12.31
N THR A 379 0.81 8.68 -12.51
CA THR A 379 -0.12 7.66 -12.98
C THR A 379 0.31 7.05 -14.32
N GLY A 380 0.09 5.74 -14.47
CA GLY A 380 0.35 5.02 -15.71
C GLY A 380 1.84 4.72 -15.94
N PHE A 381 2.69 4.87 -14.92
CA PHE A 381 4.14 4.62 -15.04
C PHE A 381 4.45 3.17 -15.42
N LEU A 382 5.38 2.98 -16.35
CA LEU A 382 5.89 1.66 -16.73
C LEU A 382 7.40 1.57 -16.54
N ALA A 383 7.90 0.39 -16.19
CA ALA A 383 9.33 0.12 -16.27
C ALA A 383 9.60 -1.30 -16.77
N ARG A 384 10.65 -1.47 -17.55
CA ARG A 384 11.15 -2.79 -17.93
C ARG A 384 12.66 -2.86 -18.03
N ASP A 385 13.18 -4.07 -17.84
CA ASP A 385 14.56 -4.42 -18.17
C ASP A 385 15.61 -3.60 -17.39
N LEU A 386 15.39 -3.33 -16.10
CA LEU A 386 16.32 -2.59 -15.22
C LEU A 386 16.29 -3.08 -13.77
N THR A 387 17.29 -2.70 -12.98
CA THR A 387 17.35 -2.89 -11.52
C THR A 387 17.21 -1.56 -10.79
N VAL A 388 16.47 -1.55 -9.67
CA VAL A 388 16.52 -0.49 -8.66
C VAL A 388 17.08 -1.08 -7.36
N GLU A 389 18.15 -0.49 -6.83
CA GLU A 389 18.84 -1.00 -5.64
C GLU A 389 18.98 0.07 -4.55
N ASN A 390 18.61 -0.28 -3.32
CA ASN A 390 19.06 0.45 -2.13
C ASN A 390 20.18 -0.33 -1.43
N ALA A 391 21.38 0.24 -1.43
CA ALA A 391 22.60 -0.40 -0.92
C ALA A 391 22.98 0.01 0.51
N ALA A 392 22.05 0.53 1.32
CA ALA A 392 22.32 0.91 2.71
C ALA A 392 22.79 -0.26 3.58
N GLY A 393 22.29 -1.47 3.33
CA GLY A 393 22.63 -2.68 4.09
C GLY A 393 21.70 -2.98 5.28
N PRO A 394 21.77 -4.19 5.86
CA PRO A 394 20.82 -4.65 6.87
C PRO A 394 20.96 -3.96 8.23
N SER A 395 22.12 -3.39 8.53
CA SER A 395 22.37 -2.62 9.77
C SER A 395 21.77 -1.21 9.74
N LYS A 396 21.25 -0.77 8.59
CA LYS A 396 20.67 0.56 8.39
C LYS A 396 19.13 0.58 8.53
N HIS A 397 18.55 -0.54 8.92
CA HIS A 397 17.10 -0.75 9.04
C HIS A 397 16.38 -0.40 7.73
N GLN A 398 15.23 0.27 7.79
CA GLN A 398 14.39 0.55 6.62
C GLN A 398 15.14 1.38 5.57
N ALA A 399 15.20 0.84 4.35
CA ALA A 399 15.91 1.46 3.22
C ALA A 399 15.27 1.00 1.90
N VAL A 400 14.35 1.82 1.38
CA VAL A 400 13.49 1.45 0.25
C VAL A 400 14.26 1.51 -1.07
N ALA A 401 14.14 0.46 -1.90
CA ALA A 401 14.62 0.48 -3.27
C ALA A 401 13.59 1.18 -4.16
N LEU A 402 12.38 0.64 -4.23
CA LEU A 402 11.29 1.17 -5.04
C LEU A 402 10.09 1.53 -4.16
N ARG A 403 9.59 2.76 -4.26
CA ARG A 403 8.28 3.16 -3.74
C ARG A 403 7.34 3.49 -4.89
N VAL A 404 6.13 2.95 -4.84
CA VAL A 404 5.08 3.20 -5.84
C VAL A 404 3.79 3.63 -5.16
N ASN A 405 3.33 4.83 -5.48
CA ASN A 405 2.03 5.39 -5.12
C ASN A 405 1.41 6.05 -6.38
N ALA A 406 1.46 5.31 -7.48
CA ALA A 406 0.94 5.65 -8.79
C ALA A 406 -0.07 4.59 -9.25
N ASP A 407 -1.26 5.01 -9.69
CA ASP A 407 -2.27 4.10 -10.21
C ASP A 407 -1.88 3.59 -11.60
N LEU A 408 -2.34 2.38 -11.94
CA LEU A 408 -2.12 1.75 -13.25
C LEU A 408 -0.63 1.62 -13.61
N SER A 409 0.21 1.36 -12.59
CA SER A 409 1.65 1.20 -12.77
C SER A 409 2.03 -0.26 -13.00
N ALA A 410 2.94 -0.52 -13.94
CA ALA A 410 3.40 -1.88 -14.21
C ALA A 410 4.91 -2.00 -14.43
N PHE A 411 5.47 -3.14 -14.00
CA PHE A 411 6.90 -3.44 -14.04
C PHE A 411 7.12 -4.81 -14.68
N TYR A 412 8.03 -4.91 -15.67
CA TYR A 412 8.28 -6.16 -16.38
C TYR A 412 9.78 -6.47 -16.51
N ARG A 413 10.22 -7.64 -16.01
CA ARG A 413 11.64 -8.03 -15.98
C ARG A 413 12.51 -6.97 -15.29
N CYS A 414 12.01 -6.49 -14.16
CA CYS A 414 12.75 -5.58 -13.28
C CYS A 414 13.27 -6.35 -12.06
N ALA A 415 14.36 -5.87 -11.48
CA ALA A 415 14.81 -6.33 -10.17
C ALA A 415 14.76 -5.20 -9.14
N PHE A 416 14.30 -5.51 -7.92
CA PHE A 416 14.32 -4.59 -6.79
C PHE A 416 15.16 -5.20 -5.67
N ALA A 417 16.24 -4.54 -5.31
CA ALA A 417 17.23 -5.10 -4.40
C ALA A 417 17.45 -4.21 -3.18
N GLY A 418 17.31 -4.80 -2.00
CA GLY A 418 17.58 -4.14 -0.74
C GLY A 418 17.74 -5.15 0.40
N TYR A 419 17.48 -4.70 1.62
CA TYR A 419 17.41 -5.55 2.81
C TYR A 419 16.04 -5.36 3.46
N GLN A 420 15.93 -4.48 4.45
CA GLN A 420 14.64 -4.19 5.09
C GLN A 420 13.85 -3.17 4.26
N ASP A 421 12.55 -3.43 4.07
CA ASP A 421 11.60 -2.54 3.37
C ASP A 421 11.94 -2.29 1.88
N THR A 422 12.30 -3.34 1.13
CA THR A 422 12.82 -3.18 -0.25
C THR A 422 11.81 -2.61 -1.25
N LEU A 423 10.63 -3.23 -1.38
CA LEU A 423 9.56 -2.83 -2.29
C LEU A 423 8.40 -2.26 -1.49
N TYR A 424 8.25 -0.94 -1.56
CA TYR A 424 7.14 -0.21 -0.96
C TYR A 424 6.00 -0.04 -1.98
N ALA A 425 5.15 -1.06 -2.09
CA ALA A 425 3.89 -1.00 -2.82
C ALA A 425 2.89 -0.17 -2.01
N HIS A 426 3.11 1.15 -1.99
CA HIS A 426 2.52 2.07 -1.02
C HIS A 426 1.00 2.17 -1.16
N SER A 427 0.47 2.55 -2.32
CA SER A 427 -0.97 2.70 -2.56
C SER A 427 -1.35 2.56 -4.04
N LEU A 428 -2.67 2.54 -4.33
CA LEU A 428 -3.27 2.41 -5.69
C LEU A 428 -3.00 1.05 -6.35
N ARG A 429 -3.36 0.87 -7.63
CA ARG A 429 -3.25 -0.42 -8.34
C ARG A 429 -1.91 -0.57 -9.04
N GLN A 430 -1.28 -1.73 -8.84
CA GLN A 430 0.09 -2.00 -9.30
C GLN A 430 0.22 -3.43 -9.81
N PHE A 431 1.01 -3.63 -10.87
CA PHE A 431 1.28 -4.93 -11.46
C PHE A 431 2.77 -5.18 -11.66
N TYR A 432 3.26 -6.32 -11.20
CA TYR A 432 4.66 -6.72 -11.35
C TYR A 432 4.71 -8.06 -12.06
N ARG A 433 5.44 -8.14 -13.17
CA ARG A 433 5.52 -9.33 -14.02
C ARG A 433 6.95 -9.79 -14.21
N ASP A 434 7.21 -11.05 -13.88
CA ASP A 434 8.52 -11.69 -14.06
C ASP A 434 9.67 -10.84 -13.47
N CYS A 435 9.41 -10.24 -12.30
CA CYS A 435 10.36 -9.42 -11.56
C CYS A 435 11.05 -10.23 -10.47
N ASP A 436 12.26 -9.81 -10.10
CA ASP A 436 12.98 -10.33 -8.94
C ASP A 436 12.96 -9.32 -7.78
N VAL A 437 12.62 -9.76 -6.58
CA VAL A 437 12.63 -8.90 -5.37
C VAL A 437 13.52 -9.53 -4.32
N TYR A 438 14.52 -8.79 -3.84
CA TYR A 438 15.48 -9.27 -2.85
C TYR A 438 15.39 -8.48 -1.56
N GLY A 439 15.23 -9.16 -0.42
CA GLY A 439 15.26 -8.48 0.87
C GLY A 439 15.23 -9.41 2.08
N THR A 440 14.97 -8.84 3.26
CA THR A 440 15.06 -9.55 4.55
C THR A 440 13.79 -9.38 5.38
N VAL A 441 13.70 -8.29 6.14
CA VAL A 441 12.53 -7.92 6.95
C VAL A 441 11.58 -7.10 6.10
N ASP A 442 10.30 -7.48 6.07
CA ASP A 442 9.19 -6.74 5.46
C ASP A 442 9.46 -6.27 4.03
N PHE A 443 10.12 -7.10 3.21
CA PHE A 443 10.73 -6.59 1.98
C PHE A 443 9.74 -6.35 0.83
N VAL A 444 8.49 -6.79 0.96
CA VAL A 444 7.35 -6.33 0.15
C VAL A 444 6.27 -5.82 1.10
N PHE A 445 6.04 -4.51 1.14
CA PHE A 445 5.17 -3.90 2.13
C PHE A 445 4.37 -2.72 1.56
N GLY A 446 3.37 -2.27 2.32
CA GLY A 446 2.48 -1.17 1.93
C GLY A 446 1.03 -1.59 1.85
N ASP A 447 0.21 -0.73 1.25
CA ASP A 447 -1.24 -0.86 1.20
C ASP A 447 -1.79 -0.57 -0.21
N ALA A 448 -1.01 -0.89 -1.24
CA ALA A 448 -1.50 -0.95 -2.61
C ALA A 448 -2.46 -2.13 -2.83
N ALA A 449 -3.19 -2.09 -3.94
CA ALA A 449 -3.72 -3.29 -4.58
C ALA A 449 -2.64 -3.80 -5.56
N ALA A 450 -1.75 -4.65 -5.08
CA ALA A 450 -0.57 -5.09 -5.83
C ALA A 450 -0.65 -6.57 -6.21
N VAL A 451 -0.45 -6.88 -7.50
CA VAL A 451 -0.34 -8.25 -8.00
C VAL A 451 1.09 -8.47 -8.53
N LEU A 452 1.79 -9.42 -7.90
CA LEU A 452 3.12 -9.88 -8.31
C LEU A 452 2.97 -11.23 -9.01
N GLN A 453 3.00 -11.21 -10.34
CA GLN A 453 2.75 -12.38 -11.18
C GLN A 453 4.04 -12.92 -11.79
N GLY A 454 4.33 -14.21 -11.57
CA GLY A 454 5.55 -14.84 -12.08
C GLY A 454 6.85 -14.34 -11.43
N CYS A 455 6.75 -13.55 -10.35
CA CYS A 455 7.91 -12.94 -9.71
C CYS A 455 8.68 -13.93 -8.82
N SER A 456 9.99 -13.71 -8.67
CA SER A 456 10.82 -14.43 -7.71
C SER A 456 11.12 -13.56 -6.50
N LEU A 457 10.68 -13.98 -5.32
CA LEU A 457 10.91 -13.29 -4.05
C LEU A 457 12.05 -13.99 -3.31
N TYR A 458 13.20 -13.35 -3.26
CA TYR A 458 14.44 -13.89 -2.71
C TYR A 458 14.73 -13.33 -1.31
N ALA A 459 14.58 -14.16 -0.28
CA ALA A 459 15.00 -13.82 1.07
C ALA A 459 16.53 -13.88 1.17
N ARG A 460 17.13 -12.80 1.66
CA ARG A 460 18.58 -12.65 1.84
C ARG A 460 19.00 -13.00 3.27
N ARG A 461 20.32 -13.06 3.49
CA ARG A 461 20.88 -13.17 4.85
C ARG A 461 20.55 -11.89 5.66
N PRO A 462 19.79 -11.97 6.77
CA PRO A 462 19.51 -10.83 7.62
C PRO A 462 20.63 -10.59 8.64
N SER A 463 20.48 -9.56 9.49
CA SER A 463 21.39 -9.38 10.64
C SER A 463 21.21 -10.54 11.63
N PRO A 464 22.24 -10.85 12.47
CA PRO A 464 22.12 -11.89 13.49
C PRO A 464 20.88 -11.72 14.38
N GLY A 465 20.14 -12.80 14.59
CA GLY A 465 18.92 -12.82 15.41
C GLY A 465 17.65 -12.29 14.73
N GLN A 466 17.75 -11.72 13.53
CA GLN A 466 16.58 -11.30 12.76
C GLN A 466 15.95 -12.48 12.01
N LYS A 467 14.64 -12.33 11.74
CA LYS A 467 13.85 -13.24 10.92
C LYS A 467 13.59 -12.58 9.56
N ASN A 468 13.51 -13.37 8.51
CA ASN A 468 13.05 -12.87 7.22
C ASN A 468 11.52 -12.88 7.16
N VAL A 469 10.95 -11.85 6.56
CA VAL A 469 9.51 -11.68 6.38
C VAL A 469 9.27 -11.15 4.97
N VAL A 470 8.59 -11.95 4.14
CA VAL A 470 8.37 -11.60 2.74
C VAL A 470 7.40 -10.43 2.62
N THR A 471 6.24 -10.49 3.27
CA THR A 471 5.21 -9.45 3.19
C THR A 471 4.87 -8.79 4.52
N ALA A 472 4.66 -7.48 4.49
CA ALA A 472 4.09 -6.73 5.62
C ALA A 472 2.97 -5.81 5.10
N GLN A 473 1.80 -6.39 4.87
CA GLN A 473 0.70 -5.65 4.24
C GLN A 473 -0.01 -4.74 5.27
N GLY A 474 -0.29 -3.51 4.85
CA GLY A 474 -0.67 -2.40 5.73
C GLY A 474 -2.12 -1.92 5.64
N ARG A 475 -3.10 -2.78 5.35
CA ARG A 475 -4.51 -2.38 5.30
C ARG A 475 -5.08 -2.05 6.68
N GLU A 476 -5.59 -0.82 6.83
CA GLU A 476 -6.10 -0.28 8.10
C GLU A 476 -7.64 -0.34 8.21
N ASP A 477 -8.34 -0.46 7.09
CA ASP A 477 -9.81 -0.49 7.05
C ASP A 477 -10.32 -1.65 6.16
N PRO A 478 -11.31 -2.44 6.62
CA PRO A 478 -11.82 -3.59 5.88
C PRO A 478 -12.52 -3.22 4.57
N ASN A 479 -12.96 -1.96 4.43
CA ASN A 479 -13.62 -1.45 3.24
C ASN A 479 -12.62 -1.04 2.14
N GLN A 480 -11.32 -0.94 2.44
CA GLN A 480 -10.29 -0.75 1.42
C GLN A 480 -10.21 -1.98 0.49
N SER A 481 -10.00 -1.73 -0.80
CA SER A 481 -9.83 -2.77 -1.83
C SER A 481 -8.38 -3.26 -1.96
N THR A 482 -7.53 -3.03 -0.96
CA THR A 482 -6.06 -3.17 -1.04
C THR A 482 -5.55 -4.52 -0.50
N GLY A 483 -4.32 -4.89 -0.85
CA GLY A 483 -3.71 -6.16 -0.48
C GLY A 483 -2.53 -6.51 -1.40
N ILE A 484 -1.71 -7.47 -0.97
CA ILE A 484 -0.60 -8.00 -1.75
C ILE A 484 -0.95 -9.40 -2.21
N VAL A 485 -0.97 -9.62 -3.52
CA VAL A 485 -1.16 -10.95 -4.11
C VAL A 485 0.12 -11.37 -4.82
N VAL A 486 0.64 -12.52 -4.44
CA VAL A 486 1.74 -13.20 -5.13
C VAL A 486 1.14 -14.37 -5.89
N GLN A 487 1.19 -14.30 -7.21
CA GLN A 487 0.61 -15.30 -8.10
C GLN A 487 1.69 -15.94 -8.97
N GLY A 488 1.81 -17.26 -8.92
CA GLY A 488 2.87 -17.94 -9.66
C GLY A 488 4.24 -17.64 -9.06
N GLY A 489 5.30 -17.80 -9.85
CA GLY A 489 6.66 -17.49 -9.43
C GLY A 489 7.17 -18.37 -8.28
N LYS A 490 8.06 -17.81 -7.44
CA LYS A 490 8.64 -18.54 -6.30
C LYS A 490 9.03 -17.65 -5.12
N VAL A 491 9.04 -18.22 -3.92
CA VAL A 491 9.70 -17.68 -2.72
C VAL A 491 10.90 -18.57 -2.42
N ALA A 492 12.11 -18.01 -2.46
CA ALA A 492 13.36 -18.76 -2.38
C ALA A 492 14.41 -18.05 -1.53
N ALA A 493 15.45 -18.78 -1.12
CA ALA A 493 16.63 -18.16 -0.52
C ALA A 493 17.53 -17.56 -1.61
N ALA A 494 18.03 -16.35 -1.39
CA ALA A 494 19.12 -15.78 -2.18
C ALA A 494 20.42 -16.55 -1.92
N ALA A 495 21.42 -16.37 -2.78
CA ALA A 495 22.70 -17.08 -2.69
C ALA A 495 23.41 -16.88 -1.33
N ASP A 496 23.26 -15.71 -0.71
CA ASP A 496 23.86 -15.39 0.60
C ASP A 496 23.15 -16.07 1.79
N LEU A 497 21.87 -16.44 1.64
CA LEU A 497 21.07 -17.14 2.64
C LEU A 497 21.09 -18.65 2.46
N ALA A 498 21.19 -19.15 1.22
CA ALA A 498 21.12 -20.58 0.89
C ALA A 498 21.93 -21.51 1.83
N PRO A 499 23.20 -21.21 2.19
CA PRO A 499 23.96 -22.08 3.11
C PRO A 499 23.54 -21.96 4.59
N LEU A 500 22.64 -21.02 4.93
CA LEU A 500 22.23 -20.67 6.28
C LEU A 500 20.73 -20.86 6.53
N VAL A 501 19.99 -21.42 5.57
CA VAL A 501 18.52 -21.56 5.64
C VAL A 501 18.06 -22.27 6.91
N ALA A 502 18.81 -23.27 7.39
CA ALA A 502 18.49 -23.98 8.62
C ALA A 502 18.55 -23.11 9.89
N ASN A 503 19.32 -22.01 9.86
CA ASN A 503 19.56 -21.14 11.01
C ASN A 503 18.77 -19.83 10.96
N VAL A 504 18.03 -19.58 9.88
CA VAL A 504 17.30 -18.32 9.67
C VAL A 504 15.85 -18.64 9.34
N SER A 505 14.95 -18.33 10.27
CA SER A 505 13.52 -18.47 10.05
C SER A 505 13.03 -17.42 9.04
N SER A 506 12.30 -17.89 8.02
CA SER A 506 11.69 -17.04 7.00
C SER A 506 10.18 -17.28 6.94
N TYR A 507 9.38 -16.20 6.90
CA TYR A 507 7.93 -16.23 6.93
C TYR A 507 7.33 -15.52 5.71
N LEU A 508 6.16 -15.96 5.26
CA LEU A 508 5.41 -15.38 4.15
C LEU A 508 4.95 -13.95 4.45
N GLY A 509 4.64 -13.65 5.71
CA GLY A 509 4.32 -12.29 6.12
C GLY A 509 3.97 -12.12 7.59
N ARG A 510 3.71 -10.86 7.97
CA ARG A 510 3.20 -10.45 9.28
C ARG A 510 2.29 -9.21 9.19
N PRO A 511 1.28 -9.08 10.06
CA PRO A 511 0.24 -8.08 9.90
C PRO A 511 0.68 -6.70 10.41
N TRP A 512 1.28 -5.90 9.54
CA TRP A 512 1.68 -4.53 9.91
C TRP A 512 0.49 -3.72 10.46
N LYS A 513 -0.70 -3.88 9.84
CA LYS A 513 -1.92 -3.17 10.22
C LYS A 513 -3.11 -4.12 10.45
N ARG A 514 -4.17 -3.62 11.09
CA ARG A 514 -5.25 -4.42 11.67
C ARG A 514 -5.95 -5.36 10.67
N TYR A 515 -6.15 -4.93 9.42
CA TYR A 515 -6.86 -5.71 8.41
C TYR A 515 -5.93 -6.25 7.33
N SER A 516 -4.65 -6.50 7.69
CA SER A 516 -3.60 -6.96 6.78
C SER A 516 -4.08 -8.06 5.84
N ARG A 517 -3.80 -7.94 4.55
CA ARG A 517 -4.28 -8.88 3.53
C ARG A 517 -3.19 -9.29 2.55
N ALA A 518 -2.80 -10.56 2.60
CA ALA A 518 -1.77 -11.12 1.73
C ALA A 518 -2.19 -12.51 1.24
N VAL A 519 -1.99 -12.77 -0.06
CA VAL A 519 -2.39 -14.03 -0.70
C VAL A 519 -1.23 -14.59 -1.51
N PHE A 520 -0.88 -15.86 -1.29
CA PHE A 520 0.07 -16.61 -2.12
C PHE A 520 -0.68 -17.69 -2.89
N ALA A 521 -0.71 -17.58 -4.21
CA ALA A 521 -1.50 -18.45 -5.07
C ALA A 521 -0.66 -19.04 -6.21
N GLN A 522 -0.70 -20.36 -6.40
CA GLN A 522 0.06 -21.07 -7.43
C GLN A 522 1.58 -20.78 -7.37
N THR A 523 2.11 -20.42 -6.20
CA THR A 523 3.50 -20.01 -6.00
C THR A 523 4.35 -21.19 -5.55
N LYS A 524 5.59 -21.29 -6.05
CA LYS A 524 6.54 -22.27 -5.54
C LYS A 524 7.17 -21.76 -4.23
N LEU A 525 6.83 -22.38 -3.10
CA LEU A 525 7.42 -22.09 -1.80
C LEU A 525 8.58 -23.07 -1.55
N GLU A 526 9.81 -22.57 -1.56
CA GLU A 526 10.99 -23.38 -1.27
C GLU A 526 11.13 -23.66 0.23
N ALA A 527 12.09 -24.52 0.62
CA ALA A 527 12.20 -25.08 1.96
C ALA A 527 12.53 -24.05 3.07
N LEU A 528 12.86 -22.80 2.71
CA LEU A 528 13.10 -21.74 3.69
C LEU A 528 11.84 -21.29 4.43
N VAL A 529 10.65 -21.52 3.84
CA VAL A 529 9.39 -21.07 4.45
C VAL A 529 9.15 -21.91 5.69
N HIS A 530 9.14 -21.24 6.84
CA HIS A 530 8.92 -21.87 8.13
C HIS A 530 7.55 -22.58 8.15
N PRO A 531 7.38 -23.77 8.78
CA PRO A 531 6.12 -24.52 8.77
C PRO A 531 4.88 -23.75 9.25
N ARG A 532 5.07 -22.87 10.23
CA ARG A 532 4.04 -21.89 10.68
C ARG A 532 3.52 -20.96 9.57
N GLY A 533 4.32 -20.72 8.53
CA GLY A 533 4.03 -19.86 7.37
C GLY A 533 4.09 -18.37 7.68
N TRP A 534 3.40 -17.94 8.73
CA TRP A 534 3.16 -16.53 9.06
C TRP A 534 3.68 -16.19 10.46
N LEU A 535 4.00 -14.92 10.68
CA LEU A 535 4.60 -14.41 11.91
C LEU A 535 3.71 -13.33 12.54
N GLU A 536 3.54 -13.37 13.86
CA GLU A 536 2.83 -12.35 14.62
C GLU A 536 3.50 -10.97 14.45
N TRP A 537 2.71 -9.89 14.44
CA TRP A 537 3.25 -8.53 14.55
C TRP A 537 3.56 -8.19 16.01
N ASN A 538 2.55 -8.33 16.88
CA ASN A 538 2.66 -8.13 18.32
C ASN A 538 1.55 -8.91 19.04
N ASP A 539 1.92 -9.96 19.79
CA ASP A 539 0.99 -10.88 20.47
C ASP A 539 -0.21 -11.29 19.59
N THR A 540 -1.42 -10.93 20.01
CA THR A 540 -2.67 -11.28 19.33
C THR A 540 -3.20 -10.19 18.39
N PHE A 541 -2.42 -9.14 18.13
CA PHE A 541 -2.84 -8.05 17.26
C PHE A 541 -3.17 -8.57 15.84
N ALA A 542 -4.35 -8.17 15.35
CA ALA A 542 -4.87 -8.42 14.00
C ALA A 542 -5.18 -9.89 13.65
N LEU A 543 -4.87 -10.87 14.51
CA LEU A 543 -4.97 -12.30 14.16
C LEU A 543 -6.40 -12.76 13.80
N ASP A 544 -7.41 -12.05 14.31
CA ASP A 544 -8.84 -12.26 14.08
C ASP A 544 -9.40 -11.45 12.89
N THR A 545 -8.72 -10.38 12.47
CA THR A 545 -9.22 -9.44 11.44
C THR A 545 -8.41 -9.43 10.14
N LEU A 546 -7.19 -9.96 10.15
CA LEU A 546 -6.36 -10.13 8.96
C LEU A 546 -6.99 -11.15 7.99
N TYR A 547 -6.54 -11.14 6.74
CA TYR A 547 -6.88 -12.15 5.75
C TYR A 547 -5.61 -12.64 5.06
N TYR A 548 -5.05 -13.74 5.56
CA TYR A 548 -3.89 -14.41 4.98
C TYR A 548 -4.31 -15.71 4.34
N ALA A 549 -3.96 -15.88 3.07
CA ALA A 549 -4.46 -17.00 2.29
C ALA A 549 -3.38 -17.67 1.44
N GLU A 550 -3.48 -19.00 1.35
CA GLU A 550 -2.68 -19.84 0.47
C GLU A 550 -3.60 -20.63 -0.47
N TYR A 551 -3.30 -20.65 -1.77
CA TYR A 551 -4.09 -21.35 -2.79
C TYR A 551 -3.19 -22.13 -3.75
N MET A 552 -3.29 -23.46 -3.78
CA MET A 552 -2.57 -24.32 -4.75
C MET A 552 -1.05 -24.02 -4.85
N ASN A 553 -0.41 -23.69 -3.73
CA ASN A 553 1.03 -23.51 -3.67
C ASN A 553 1.75 -24.87 -3.83
N ARG A 554 2.99 -24.83 -4.32
CA ARG A 554 3.80 -26.04 -4.58
C ARG A 554 5.20 -25.92 -3.99
N GLY A 555 5.89 -27.04 -3.85
CA GLY A 555 7.27 -27.08 -3.34
C GLY A 555 7.35 -27.40 -1.84
N PRO A 556 8.57 -27.59 -1.32
CA PRO A 556 8.80 -28.13 0.02
C PRO A 556 8.33 -27.21 1.17
N GLY A 557 8.18 -25.91 0.94
CA GLY A 557 7.64 -24.96 1.92
C GLY A 557 6.12 -24.78 1.86
N ALA A 558 5.43 -25.51 0.98
CA ALA A 558 3.99 -25.32 0.72
C ALA A 558 3.06 -26.17 1.60
N ASP A 559 3.59 -27.09 2.42
CA ASP A 559 2.75 -27.87 3.35
C ASP A 559 2.06 -26.95 4.36
N THR A 560 0.73 -27.02 4.41
CA THR A 560 -0.11 -26.20 5.28
C THR A 560 -0.49 -26.88 6.60
N SER A 561 -0.13 -28.15 6.81
CA SER A 561 -0.54 -28.96 7.96
C SER A 561 -0.13 -28.38 9.33
N ALA A 562 0.96 -27.62 9.38
CA ALA A 562 1.53 -27.03 10.59
C ALA A 562 1.46 -25.49 10.62
N ARG A 563 0.58 -24.90 9.79
CA ARG A 563 0.38 -23.45 9.73
C ARG A 563 -0.25 -22.91 11.02
N VAL A 564 -0.12 -21.61 11.21
CA VAL A 564 -0.71 -20.91 12.34
C VAL A 564 -2.24 -21.13 12.43
N PRO A 565 -2.81 -21.33 13.63
CA PRO A 565 -4.24 -21.57 13.81
C PRO A 565 -5.04 -20.26 13.98
N TRP A 566 -4.68 -19.20 13.25
CA TRP A 566 -5.32 -17.90 13.40
C TRP A 566 -6.67 -17.84 12.68
N PRO A 567 -7.71 -17.20 13.22
CA PRO A 567 -8.99 -17.06 12.53
C PRO A 567 -8.89 -16.39 11.16
N GLY A 568 -7.96 -15.43 11.00
CA GLY A 568 -7.71 -14.75 9.73
C GLY A 568 -6.83 -15.52 8.73
N TYR A 569 -6.32 -16.70 9.10
CA TYR A 569 -5.57 -17.55 8.18
C TYR A 569 -6.50 -18.55 7.46
N HIS A 570 -6.32 -18.68 6.15
CA HIS A 570 -7.16 -19.49 5.29
C HIS A 570 -6.34 -20.33 4.29
N VAL A 571 -6.68 -21.61 4.19
CA VAL A 571 -6.31 -22.42 3.02
C VAL A 571 -7.49 -22.36 2.06
N LEU A 572 -7.30 -21.75 0.89
CA LEU A 572 -8.35 -21.63 -0.11
C LEU A 572 -8.42 -22.93 -0.91
N ASN A 573 -9.60 -23.54 -0.94
CA ASN A 573 -9.88 -24.75 -1.72
C ASN A 573 -10.86 -24.47 -2.87
N ASP A 574 -11.65 -23.39 -2.79
CA ASP A 574 -12.55 -22.98 -3.86
C ASP A 574 -11.86 -21.98 -4.81
N SER A 575 -11.83 -22.36 -6.09
CA SER A 575 -11.38 -21.48 -7.17
C SER A 575 -12.15 -20.16 -7.26
N ALA A 576 -13.43 -20.13 -6.87
CA ALA A 576 -14.25 -18.93 -6.91
C ALA A 576 -13.79 -17.88 -5.89
N ASP A 577 -13.41 -18.32 -4.68
CA ASP A 577 -12.87 -17.45 -3.63
C ASP A 577 -11.49 -16.93 -4.00
N ALA A 578 -10.63 -17.81 -4.49
CA ALA A 578 -9.30 -17.44 -4.95
C ALA A 578 -9.38 -16.43 -6.12
N ALA A 579 -10.36 -16.57 -7.02
CA ALA A 579 -10.46 -15.76 -8.23
C ALA A 579 -10.61 -14.26 -7.94
N ASN A 580 -11.14 -13.89 -6.76
CA ASN A 580 -11.21 -12.50 -6.29
C ASN A 580 -9.84 -11.82 -6.16
N PHE A 581 -8.76 -12.60 -6.10
CA PHE A 581 -7.38 -12.13 -5.98
C PHE A 581 -6.60 -12.18 -7.31
N THR A 582 -7.26 -12.50 -8.42
CA THR A 582 -6.63 -12.52 -9.74
C THR A 582 -6.47 -11.10 -10.30
N ALA A 583 -5.63 -10.92 -11.33
CA ALA A 583 -5.44 -9.61 -11.95
C ALA A 583 -6.76 -9.02 -12.49
N LEU A 584 -7.69 -9.86 -12.95
CA LEU A 584 -9.03 -9.44 -13.40
C LEU A 584 -9.83 -8.80 -12.27
N ASP A 585 -10.08 -9.53 -11.19
CA ASP A 585 -11.02 -9.09 -10.16
C ASP A 585 -10.36 -8.09 -9.18
N PHE A 586 -9.07 -8.28 -8.88
CA PHE A 586 -8.38 -7.52 -7.82
C PHE A 586 -7.92 -6.12 -8.26
N ILE A 587 -7.37 -6.01 -9.48
CA ILE A 587 -6.81 -4.75 -10.02
C ILE A 587 -7.46 -4.31 -11.33
N GLN A 588 -8.57 -4.96 -11.74
CA GLN A 588 -9.32 -4.65 -12.96
C GLN A 588 -8.39 -4.67 -14.19
N GLY A 589 -7.50 -5.66 -14.24
CA GLY A 589 -6.38 -5.71 -15.17
C GLY A 589 -6.79 -5.77 -16.64
N ASP A 590 -7.99 -6.26 -16.94
CA ASP A 590 -8.56 -6.29 -18.29
C ASP A 590 -8.74 -4.89 -18.89
N ILE A 591 -8.94 -3.87 -18.05
CA ILE A 591 -9.18 -2.49 -18.48
C ILE A 591 -7.87 -1.82 -18.96
N TRP A 592 -6.74 -2.14 -18.35
CA TRP A 592 -5.52 -1.33 -18.48
C TRP A 592 -4.23 -2.09 -18.79
N LEU A 593 -4.07 -3.35 -18.38
CA LEU A 593 -2.80 -4.08 -18.56
C LEU A 593 -2.45 -4.27 -20.03
N ASN A 594 -3.45 -4.45 -20.87
CA ASN A 594 -3.25 -4.62 -22.29
C ASN A 594 -2.61 -3.39 -22.97
N ALA A 595 -2.88 -2.17 -22.48
CA ALA A 595 -2.24 -0.95 -22.99
C ALA A 595 -0.75 -0.84 -22.61
N THR A 596 -0.25 -1.70 -21.72
CA THR A 596 1.15 -1.69 -21.27
C THR A 596 2.11 -2.41 -22.22
N SER A 597 1.59 -3.27 -23.11
CA SER A 597 2.34 -4.24 -23.93
C SER A 597 3.13 -5.31 -23.14
N PHE A 598 2.97 -5.38 -21.81
CA PHE A 598 3.59 -6.41 -20.99
C PHE A 598 2.73 -7.67 -20.96
N PRO A 599 3.35 -8.87 -20.81
CA PRO A 599 2.58 -10.10 -20.68
C PRO A 599 1.84 -10.13 -19.34
N TYR A 600 0.64 -10.70 -19.33
CA TYR A 600 -0.17 -10.87 -18.12
C TYR A 600 -1.13 -12.06 -18.28
N THR A 601 -1.55 -12.63 -17.16
CA THR A 601 -2.69 -13.55 -17.09
C THR A 601 -3.77 -12.96 -16.20
N LEU A 602 -5.02 -12.95 -16.68
CA LEU A 602 -6.15 -12.34 -15.97
C LEU A 602 -6.66 -13.17 -14.80
N GLY A 603 -6.60 -14.50 -14.92
CA GLY A 603 -7.06 -15.46 -13.92
C GLY A 603 -5.94 -16.38 -13.43
N PHE A 604 -6.34 -17.47 -12.76
CA PHE A 604 -5.48 -18.63 -12.55
C PHE A 604 -5.48 -19.51 -13.80
N THR A 605 -4.32 -20.10 -14.10
CA THR A 605 -4.14 -21.10 -15.15
C THR A 605 -4.32 -22.50 -14.60
#